data_AF-A0A7X0DY36-F1
#
_entry.id   AF-A0A7X0DY36-F1
#
_cell.length_a   1.000
_cell.length_b   1.000
_cell.length_c   1.000
_cell.angle_alpha   90.00
_cell.angle_beta   90.00
_cell.angle_gamma   90.00
#
_symmetry.space_group_name_H-M   'P 1'
#
loop_
_entity.id
_entity.type
_entity.pdbx_description
1 polymer ?
#
loop_
_entity_poly.entity_id
_entity_poly.type
_entity_poly.pdbx_seq_one_letter_code
_entity_poly.pdbx_strand_id
1 'polypeptide(L)'
;MKPDTRQDELLKHYLSKVFLYRETYEEVYDHVISALHELPATQSFQDTVNDIISRDFGGHNNLITMENNCKKAMGKELRNKQFGYFVSFFEFPYLLLVLGASFGLYLIATKSLLSMHTIKWVFGGMALLPYVVIPIRLFYTGYIFGETKRSIRDNTMNNLSMLPMRVFFAAGALYVINGLFATAFYLGPAMVTIGAVMYTVYFLAYFKLSKDEIKVRMIK
;
A
#
# COMPACT_ATOMS: atom_id res chain seq x y z
N MET A 1 -21.78 -12.19 -29.45
CA MET A 1 -23.07 -11.73 -28.88
C MET A 1 -22.81 -10.46 -28.10
N LYS A 2 -23.37 -9.34 -28.55
CA LYS A 2 -23.28 -8.08 -27.81
C LYS A 2 -24.29 -8.11 -26.66
N PRO A 3 -23.87 -7.95 -25.39
CA PRO A 3 -24.80 -7.96 -24.27
C PRO A 3 -25.76 -6.76 -24.35
N ASP A 4 -27.03 -6.98 -24.04
CA ASP A 4 -27.98 -5.90 -23.80
C ASP A 4 -27.71 -5.23 -22.43
N THR A 5 -28.37 -4.09 -22.16
CA THR A 5 -28.18 -3.34 -20.91
C THR A 5 -28.46 -4.17 -19.66
N ARG A 6 -29.44 -5.07 -19.71
CA ARG A 6 -29.83 -5.91 -18.56
C ARG A 6 -28.80 -7.01 -18.34
N GLN A 7 -28.30 -7.63 -19.40
CA GLN A 7 -27.24 -8.63 -19.37
C GLN A 7 -25.94 -8.03 -18.83
N ASP A 8 -25.61 -6.81 -19.25
CA ASP A 8 -24.48 -6.06 -18.73
C ASP A 8 -24.61 -5.79 -17.23
N GLU A 9 -25.76 -5.30 -16.77
CA GLU A 9 -26.04 -5.09 -15.34
C GLU A 9 -25.96 -6.40 -14.53
N LEU A 10 -26.49 -7.51 -15.07
CA LEU A 10 -26.41 -8.82 -14.44
C LEU A 10 -24.96 -9.29 -14.28
N LEU A 11 -24.13 -9.11 -15.31
CA LEU A 11 -22.71 -9.45 -15.26
C LEU A 11 -21.97 -8.58 -14.24
N LYS A 12 -22.19 -7.26 -14.27
CA LYS A 12 -21.61 -6.32 -13.31
C LYS A 12 -21.98 -6.67 -11.87
N HIS A 13 -23.23 -7.04 -11.62
CA HIS A 13 -23.72 -7.46 -10.31
C HIS A 13 -23.14 -8.80 -9.86
N TYR A 14 -23.01 -9.76 -10.78
CA TYR A 14 -22.38 -11.04 -10.49
C TYR A 14 -20.91 -10.83 -10.10
N LEU A 15 -20.12 -10.18 -10.96
CA LEU A 15 -18.69 -9.97 -10.73
C LEU A 15 -18.40 -9.08 -9.53
N SER A 16 -19.28 -8.12 -9.21
CA SER A 16 -19.10 -7.26 -8.03
C SER A 16 -19.22 -8.02 -6.72
N LYS A 17 -19.98 -9.12 -6.68
CA LYS A 17 -20.06 -10.03 -5.52
C LYS A 17 -18.86 -10.95 -5.40
N VAL A 18 -18.27 -11.33 -6.53
CA VAL A 18 -17.09 -12.22 -6.56
C VAL A 18 -15.82 -11.46 -6.19
N PHE A 19 -15.60 -10.30 -6.78
CA PHE A 19 -14.35 -9.54 -6.65
C PHE A 19 -14.48 -8.42 -5.63
N LEU A 20 -13.59 -8.42 -4.65
CA LEU A 20 -13.50 -7.35 -3.66
C LEU A 20 -12.84 -6.11 -4.26
N TYR A 21 -11.84 -6.31 -5.12
CA TYR A 21 -11.07 -5.20 -5.66
C TYR A 21 -11.48 -4.82 -7.07
N ARG A 22 -11.22 -3.56 -7.39
CA ARG A 22 -11.60 -2.96 -8.66
C ARG A 22 -10.77 -3.45 -9.82
N GLU A 23 -9.45 -3.54 -9.66
CA GLU A 23 -8.53 -3.89 -10.74
C GLU A 23 -8.83 -5.28 -11.32
N THR A 24 -9.12 -6.26 -10.45
CA THR A 24 -9.49 -7.62 -10.84
C THR A 24 -10.89 -7.70 -11.42
N TYR A 25 -11.82 -6.89 -10.88
CA TYR A 25 -13.17 -6.77 -11.41
C TYR A 25 -13.18 -6.21 -12.84
N GLU A 26 -12.49 -5.09 -13.07
CA GLU A 26 -12.40 -4.42 -14.38
C GLU A 26 -11.77 -5.35 -15.42
N GLU A 27 -10.64 -5.98 -15.09
CA GLU A 27 -9.95 -6.92 -15.99
C GLU A 27 -10.85 -8.09 -16.42
N VAL A 28 -11.52 -8.74 -15.46
CA VAL A 28 -12.37 -9.91 -15.76
C VAL A 28 -13.62 -9.49 -16.50
N TYR A 29 -14.20 -8.35 -16.13
CA TYR A 29 -15.36 -7.80 -16.83
C TYR A 29 -15.01 -7.50 -18.30
N ASP A 30 -13.92 -6.78 -18.56
CA ASP A 30 -13.48 -6.44 -19.91
C ASP A 30 -13.16 -7.68 -20.74
N HIS A 31 -12.50 -8.69 -20.13
CA HIS A 31 -12.23 -9.97 -20.78
C HIS A 31 -13.51 -10.71 -21.14
N VAL A 32 -14.48 -10.82 -20.22
CA VAL A 32 -15.74 -11.52 -20.48
C VAL A 32 -16.56 -10.79 -21.55
N ILE A 33 -16.62 -9.46 -21.51
CA ILE A 33 -17.32 -8.67 -22.55
C ILE A 33 -16.66 -8.85 -23.92
N SER A 34 -15.33 -8.85 -23.98
CA SER A 34 -14.59 -9.07 -25.22
C SER A 34 -14.83 -10.48 -25.78
N ALA A 35 -14.74 -11.52 -24.93
CA ALA A 35 -15.03 -12.89 -25.33
C ALA A 35 -16.48 -13.08 -25.76
N LEU A 36 -17.43 -12.42 -25.09
CA LEU A 36 -18.84 -12.43 -25.49
C LEU A 36 -19.02 -11.85 -26.89
N HIS A 37 -18.30 -10.79 -27.27
CA HIS A 37 -18.40 -10.21 -28.61
C HIS A 37 -17.99 -11.19 -29.71
N GLU A 38 -17.02 -12.07 -29.45
CA GLU A 38 -16.51 -13.04 -30.41
C GLU A 38 -17.42 -14.27 -30.59
N LEU A 39 -18.25 -14.61 -29.59
CA LEU A 39 -19.07 -15.83 -29.62
C LEU A 39 -20.42 -15.63 -30.35
N PRO A 40 -20.93 -16.64 -31.08
CA PRO A 40 -22.24 -16.57 -31.72
C PRO A 40 -23.38 -16.57 -30.68
N ALA A 41 -24.50 -15.90 -30.99
CA ALA A 41 -25.65 -15.75 -30.09
C ALA A 41 -26.57 -17.00 -30.04
N THR A 42 -25.98 -18.19 -30.00
CA THR A 42 -26.72 -19.47 -30.09
C THR A 42 -27.05 -20.08 -28.74
N GLN A 43 -26.37 -19.66 -27.66
CA GLN A 43 -26.56 -20.15 -26.30
C GLN A 43 -27.15 -19.07 -25.39
N SER A 44 -27.65 -19.47 -24.22
CA SER A 44 -28.11 -18.51 -23.22
C SER A 44 -26.94 -17.68 -22.70
N PHE A 45 -27.16 -16.37 -22.46
CA PHE A 45 -26.12 -15.47 -21.96
C PHE A 45 -25.42 -16.00 -20.70
N GLN A 46 -26.19 -16.56 -19.77
CA GLN A 46 -25.66 -17.07 -18.52
C GLN A 46 -24.80 -18.32 -18.71
N ASP A 47 -25.20 -19.22 -19.61
CA ASP A 47 -24.40 -20.40 -19.94
C ASP A 47 -23.10 -19.99 -20.65
N THR A 48 -23.16 -19.03 -21.56
CA THR A 48 -21.97 -18.51 -22.25
C THR A 48 -21.01 -17.83 -21.27
N VAL A 49 -21.50 -17.01 -20.33
CA VAL A 49 -20.65 -16.39 -19.29
C VAL A 49 -20.03 -17.45 -18.38
N ASN A 50 -20.80 -18.45 -17.96
CA ASN A 50 -20.29 -19.54 -17.14
C ASN A 50 -19.23 -20.37 -17.88
N ASP A 51 -19.44 -20.62 -19.18
CA ASP A 51 -18.47 -21.32 -20.04
C ASP A 51 -17.17 -20.51 -20.16
N ILE A 52 -17.24 -19.21 -20.44
CA ILE A 52 -16.08 -18.31 -20.47
C ILE A 52 -15.33 -18.36 -19.12
N ILE A 53 -16.06 -18.22 -18.00
CA ILE A 53 -15.45 -18.24 -16.65
C ILE A 53 -14.80 -19.60 -16.37
N SER A 54 -15.47 -20.69 -16.74
CA SER A 54 -14.96 -22.05 -16.53
C SER A 54 -13.72 -22.31 -17.38
N ARG A 55 -13.76 -21.96 -18.66
CA ARG A 55 -12.71 -22.24 -19.64
C ARG A 55 -11.50 -21.35 -19.46
N ASP A 56 -11.70 -20.03 -19.34
CA ASP A 56 -10.61 -19.06 -19.40
C ASP A 56 -10.01 -18.80 -18.01
N PHE A 57 -10.82 -18.91 -16.96
CA PHE A 57 -10.38 -18.66 -15.58
C PHE A 57 -10.35 -19.92 -14.72
N GLY A 58 -10.87 -21.06 -15.18
CA GLY A 58 -10.91 -22.31 -14.39
C GLY A 58 -12.00 -22.32 -13.32
N GLY A 59 -13.07 -21.54 -13.50
CA GLY A 59 -14.23 -21.51 -12.62
C GLY A 59 -14.11 -20.57 -11.42
N HIS A 60 -15.17 -20.52 -10.61
CA HIS A 60 -15.33 -19.52 -9.54
C HIS A 60 -14.21 -19.53 -8.48
N ASN A 61 -13.76 -20.71 -8.06
CA ASN A 61 -12.69 -20.83 -7.05
C ASN A 61 -11.36 -20.25 -7.55
N ASN A 62 -11.10 -20.36 -8.86
CA ASN A 62 -9.89 -19.81 -9.45
C ASN A 62 -9.97 -18.29 -9.61
N LEU A 63 -11.15 -17.69 -9.75
CA LEU A 63 -11.31 -16.22 -9.72
C LEU A 63 -10.81 -15.63 -8.39
N ILE A 64 -11.18 -16.24 -7.26
CA ILE A 64 -10.72 -15.83 -5.93
C ILE A 64 -9.20 -16.02 -5.80
N THR A 65 -8.68 -17.14 -6.30
CA THR A 65 -7.24 -17.42 -6.29
C THR A 65 -6.47 -16.42 -7.14
N MET A 66 -6.99 -16.07 -8.31
CA MET A 66 -6.44 -15.05 -9.20
C MET A 66 -6.42 -13.67 -8.54
N GLU A 67 -7.50 -13.26 -7.86
CA GLU A 67 -7.52 -11.98 -7.13
C GLU A 67 -6.46 -11.95 -6.03
N ASN A 68 -6.32 -13.03 -5.26
CA ASN A 68 -5.28 -13.14 -4.24
C ASN A 68 -3.86 -13.10 -4.83
N ASN A 69 -3.65 -13.73 -5.98
CA ASN A 69 -2.36 -13.71 -6.68
C ASN A 69 -2.05 -12.32 -7.23
N CYS A 70 -3.03 -11.64 -7.82
CA CYS A 70 -2.91 -10.25 -8.27
C CYS A 70 -2.55 -9.32 -7.09
N LYS A 71 -3.25 -9.47 -5.95
CA LYS A 71 -2.92 -8.74 -4.72
C LYS A 71 -1.50 -8.99 -4.23
N LYS A 72 -1.04 -10.24 -4.23
CA LYS A 72 0.33 -10.59 -3.82
C LYS A 72 1.37 -9.99 -4.78
N ALA A 73 1.12 -10.09 -6.09
CA ALA A 73 2.01 -9.57 -7.14
C ALA A 73 2.13 -8.04 -7.05
N MET A 74 1.00 -7.32 -7.03
CA MET A 74 0.94 -5.86 -6.86
C MET A 74 1.59 -5.44 -5.54
N GLY A 75 1.31 -6.18 -4.47
CA GLY A 75 1.95 -5.99 -3.16
C GLY A 75 3.47 -6.09 -3.22
N LYS A 76 3.99 -7.10 -3.91
CA LYS A 76 5.43 -7.31 -4.10
C LYS A 76 6.05 -6.20 -4.95
N GLU A 77 5.40 -5.81 -6.04
CA GLU A 77 5.86 -4.74 -6.92
C GLU A 77 5.99 -3.41 -6.15
N LEU A 78 4.94 -2.99 -5.44
CA LEU A 78 4.95 -1.73 -4.67
C LEU A 78 5.97 -1.75 -3.54
N ARG A 79 6.16 -2.89 -2.86
CA ARG A 79 7.22 -3.06 -1.85
C ARG A 79 8.61 -2.92 -2.46
N ASN A 80 8.84 -3.56 -3.60
CA ASN A 80 10.14 -3.50 -4.28
C ASN A 80 10.42 -2.07 -4.76
N LYS A 81 9.43 -1.37 -5.32
CA LYS A 81 9.54 0.05 -5.69
C LYS A 81 9.84 0.94 -4.48
N GLN A 82 9.10 0.77 -3.38
CA GLN A 82 9.35 1.53 -2.16
C GLN A 82 10.76 1.29 -1.62
N PHE A 83 11.20 0.03 -1.58
CA PHE A 83 12.54 -0.33 -1.13
C PHE A 83 13.62 0.24 -2.05
N GLY A 84 13.40 0.23 -3.38
CA GLY A 84 14.27 0.90 -4.33
C GLY A 84 14.41 2.40 -4.03
N TYR A 85 13.29 3.10 -3.78
CA TYR A 85 13.35 4.50 -3.37
C TYR A 85 14.02 4.70 -2.02
N PHE A 86 13.80 3.81 -1.06
CA PHE A 86 14.45 3.84 0.23
C PHE A 86 15.97 3.74 0.10
N VAL A 87 16.47 2.74 -0.65
CA VAL A 87 17.90 2.54 -0.89
C VAL A 87 18.51 3.72 -1.64
N SER A 88 17.78 4.34 -2.58
CA SER A 88 18.29 5.49 -3.34
C SER A 88 18.64 6.71 -2.49
N PHE A 89 18.12 6.83 -1.26
CA PHE A 89 18.53 7.90 -0.33
C PHE A 89 19.91 7.66 0.30
N PHE A 90 20.42 6.43 0.25
CA PHE A 90 21.76 6.07 0.73
C PHE A 90 22.81 6.07 -0.39
N GLU A 91 22.42 6.48 -1.60
CA GLU A 91 23.32 6.67 -2.74
C GLU A 91 23.79 8.14 -2.82
N PHE A 92 24.94 8.38 -3.43
CA PHE A 92 25.45 9.74 -3.65
C PHE A 92 24.56 10.47 -4.69
N PRO A 93 24.17 11.75 -4.48
CA PRO A 93 24.61 12.67 -3.43
C PRO A 93 23.73 12.67 -2.16
N TYR A 94 22.59 11.98 -2.15
CA TYR A 94 21.64 11.98 -1.03
C TYR A 94 22.24 11.42 0.26
N LEU A 95 23.21 10.50 0.16
CA LEU A 95 23.95 9.98 1.29
C LEU A 95 24.54 11.10 2.16
N LEU A 96 25.05 12.19 1.56
CA LEU A 96 25.59 13.31 2.31
C LEU A 96 24.52 14.02 3.14
N LEU A 97 23.30 14.14 2.60
CA LEU A 97 22.16 14.71 3.32
C LEU A 97 21.73 13.80 4.47
N VAL A 98 21.68 12.48 4.25
CA VAL A 98 21.35 11.50 5.29
C VAL A 98 22.40 11.54 6.41
N LEU A 99 23.70 11.59 6.08
CA LEU A 99 24.78 11.69 7.06
C LEU A 99 24.73 13.02 7.83
N GLY A 100 24.51 14.14 7.13
CA GLY A 100 24.35 15.45 7.76
C GLY A 100 23.15 15.51 8.71
N ALA A 101 22.00 14.99 8.28
CA ALA A 101 20.80 14.89 9.11
C ALA A 101 21.02 13.97 10.32
N SER A 102 21.69 12.83 10.13
CA SER A 102 22.06 11.92 11.21
C SER A 102 22.98 12.58 12.23
N PHE A 103 24.01 13.29 11.77
CA PHE A 103 24.92 14.03 12.64
C PHE A 103 24.20 15.13 13.43
N GLY A 104 23.36 15.92 12.76
CA GLY A 104 22.55 16.96 13.42
C GLY A 104 21.60 16.39 14.47
N LEU A 105 20.87 15.33 14.14
CA LEU A 105 19.98 14.65 15.07
C LEU A 105 20.73 14.03 16.25
N TYR A 106 21.93 13.48 16.02
CA TYR A 106 22.79 12.96 17.07
C TYR A 106 23.27 14.06 18.02
N LEU A 107 23.72 15.20 17.49
CA LEU A 107 24.12 16.35 18.31
C LEU A 107 22.96 16.88 19.13
N ILE A 108 21.77 16.99 18.51
CA ILE A 108 20.55 17.36 19.23
C ILE A 108 20.33 16.35 20.35
N ALA A 109 20.25 15.06 20.04
CA ALA A 109 19.92 14.02 21.01
C ALA A 109 20.93 13.88 22.16
N THR A 110 22.22 14.16 21.91
CA THR A 110 23.28 14.13 22.94
C THR A 110 23.33 15.38 23.81
N LYS A 111 23.06 16.57 23.25
CA LYS A 111 23.14 17.85 23.98
C LYS A 111 21.84 18.21 24.66
N SER A 112 20.71 17.79 24.10
CA SER A 112 19.45 17.86 24.80
C SER A 112 19.51 16.94 26.01
N LEU A 113 19.20 17.47 27.20
CA LEU A 113 18.65 16.67 28.29
C LEU A 113 17.26 16.21 27.86
N LEU A 114 17.20 15.36 26.81
CA LEU A 114 15.96 14.79 26.31
C LEU A 114 15.40 13.97 27.46
N SER A 115 14.50 14.62 28.20
CA SER A 115 13.74 13.95 29.23
C SER A 115 13.05 12.77 28.56
N MET A 116 12.88 11.69 29.32
CA MET A 116 12.13 10.52 28.86
C MET A 116 10.75 10.92 28.29
N HIS A 117 10.19 12.02 28.79
CA HIS A 117 8.97 12.64 28.28
C HIS A 117 9.10 13.14 26.82
N THR A 118 10.18 13.85 26.48
CA THR A 118 10.38 14.38 25.12
C THR A 118 10.58 13.27 24.10
N ILE A 119 11.31 12.21 24.47
CA ILE A 119 11.52 11.06 23.59
C ILE A 119 10.19 10.35 23.31
N LYS A 120 9.33 10.19 24.31
CA LYS A 120 7.97 9.67 24.13
C LYS A 120 7.17 10.51 23.14
N TRP A 121 7.25 11.84 23.21
CA TRP A 121 6.56 12.72 22.26
C TRP A 121 7.10 12.62 20.84
N VAL A 122 8.42 12.50 20.65
CA VAL A 122 9.00 12.32 19.32
C VAL A 122 8.53 11.01 18.69
N PHE A 123 8.67 9.89 19.40
CA PHE A 123 8.20 8.59 18.89
C PHE A 123 6.67 8.53 18.75
N GLY A 124 5.93 9.17 19.65
CA GLY A 124 4.47 9.30 19.55
C GLY A 124 4.07 10.11 18.31
N GLY A 125 4.71 11.25 18.06
CA GLY A 125 4.49 12.08 16.88
C GLY A 125 4.83 11.35 15.59
N MET A 126 5.95 10.60 15.59
CA MET A 126 6.28 9.70 14.47
C MET A 126 5.15 8.70 14.26
N ALA A 127 4.72 7.96 15.27
CA ALA A 127 3.64 6.97 15.17
C ALA A 127 2.30 7.55 14.65
N LEU A 128 2.05 8.85 14.80
CA LEU A 128 0.87 9.54 14.28
C LEU A 128 0.95 9.89 12.79
N LEU A 129 2.15 9.94 12.20
CA LEU A 129 2.35 10.37 10.81
C LEU A 129 1.59 9.54 9.76
N PRO A 130 1.47 8.19 9.84
CA PRO A 130 0.61 7.43 8.92
C PRO A 130 -0.84 7.89 8.92
N TYR A 131 -1.36 8.33 10.07
CA TYR A 131 -2.75 8.81 10.19
C TYR A 131 -2.98 10.16 9.53
N VAL A 132 -1.91 10.92 9.23
CA VAL A 132 -1.98 12.14 8.42
C VAL A 132 -1.82 11.79 6.93
N VAL A 133 -0.89 10.88 6.62
CA VAL A 133 -0.56 10.53 5.23
C VAL A 133 -1.66 9.74 4.53
N ILE A 134 -2.30 8.79 5.23
CA ILE A 134 -3.35 7.94 4.65
C ILE A 134 -4.56 8.78 4.19
N PRO A 135 -5.15 9.67 5.01
CA PRO A 135 -6.28 10.50 4.57
C PRO A 135 -5.93 11.43 3.42
N ILE A 136 -4.74 12.03 3.41
CA ILE A 136 -4.29 12.88 2.31
C ILE A 136 -4.31 12.08 1.01
N ARG A 137 -3.70 10.88 1.02
CA ARG A 137 -3.70 10.01 -0.15
C ARG A 137 -5.13 9.62 -0.56
N LEU A 138 -5.96 9.18 0.39
CA LEU A 138 -7.34 8.78 0.12
C LEU A 138 -8.19 9.92 -0.43
N PHE A 139 -7.93 11.15 0.00
CA PHE A 139 -8.56 12.34 -0.58
C PHE A 139 -8.17 12.49 -2.05
N TYR A 140 -6.87 12.42 -2.38
CA TYR A 140 -6.41 12.47 -3.77
C TYR A 140 -6.90 11.29 -4.62
N THR A 141 -6.98 10.07 -4.09
CA THR A 141 -7.40 8.89 -4.87
C THR A 141 -8.93 8.72 -4.96
N GLY A 142 -9.68 9.06 -3.91
CA GLY A 142 -11.14 8.88 -3.88
C GLY A 142 -11.91 10.07 -4.43
N TYR A 143 -11.55 11.30 -4.04
CA TYR A 143 -12.30 12.49 -4.42
C TYR A 143 -12.07 12.89 -5.89
N ILE A 144 -10.83 12.79 -6.37
CA ILE A 144 -10.48 13.22 -7.73
C ILE A 144 -10.94 12.22 -8.79
N PHE A 145 -10.85 10.91 -8.49
CA PHE A 145 -11.14 9.87 -9.48
C PHE A 145 -12.57 9.33 -9.42
N GLY A 146 -13.36 9.69 -8.40
CA GLY A 146 -14.79 9.30 -8.30
C GLY A 146 -15.02 7.79 -8.13
N GLU A 147 -14.02 7.05 -7.69
CA GLU A 147 -14.04 5.59 -7.62
C GLU A 147 -14.65 5.12 -6.29
N THR A 148 -15.68 4.26 -6.35
CA THR A 148 -16.37 3.77 -5.14
C THR A 148 -15.85 2.41 -4.65
N LYS A 149 -15.20 1.63 -5.54
CA LYS A 149 -14.71 0.28 -5.23
C LYS A 149 -13.28 0.30 -4.71
N ARG A 150 -12.95 -0.63 -3.80
CA ARG A 150 -11.62 -0.73 -3.17
C ARG A 150 -10.55 -1.07 -4.21
N SER A 151 -9.40 -0.39 -4.14
CA SER A 151 -8.22 -0.67 -4.99
C SER A 151 -7.21 -1.55 -4.25
N ILE A 152 -6.66 -2.57 -4.93
CA ILE A 152 -5.54 -3.39 -4.43
C ILE A 152 -4.36 -2.50 -4.10
N ARG A 153 -4.07 -1.52 -4.97
CA ARG A 153 -2.97 -0.57 -4.81
C ARG A 153 -3.14 0.29 -3.56
N ASP A 154 -4.33 0.84 -3.35
CA ASP A 154 -4.59 1.68 -2.17
C ASP A 154 -4.54 0.88 -0.88
N ASN A 155 -5.11 -0.33 -0.86
CA ASN A 155 -4.98 -1.22 0.29
C ASN A 155 -3.52 -1.61 0.57
N THR A 156 -2.72 -1.85 -0.46
CA THR A 156 -1.29 -2.15 -0.30
C THR A 156 -0.55 -0.95 0.28
N MET A 157 -0.80 0.24 -0.27
CA MET A 157 -0.13 1.46 0.18
C MET A 157 -0.53 1.87 1.59
N ASN A 158 -1.78 1.63 2.01
CA ASN A 158 -2.19 1.81 3.40
C ASN A 158 -1.47 0.83 4.33
N ASN A 159 -1.25 -0.42 3.88
CA ASN A 159 -0.47 -1.38 4.67
C ASN A 159 1.01 -0.98 4.76
N LEU A 160 1.58 -0.40 3.71
CA LEU A 160 2.96 0.09 3.71
C LEU A 160 3.12 1.29 4.65
N SER A 161 2.25 2.30 4.58
CA SER A 161 2.34 3.45 5.50
C SER A 161 2.21 3.07 6.97
N MET A 162 1.48 2.00 7.29
CA MET A 162 1.32 1.50 8.67
C MET A 162 2.50 0.67 9.18
N LEU A 163 3.42 0.21 8.31
CA LEU A 163 4.51 -0.67 8.73
C LEU A 163 5.41 -0.05 9.81
N PRO A 164 5.87 1.21 9.69
CA PRO A 164 6.67 1.83 10.73
C PRO A 164 5.94 1.92 12.07
N MET A 165 4.65 2.29 12.05
CA MET A 165 3.84 2.34 13.26
C MET A 165 3.76 0.97 13.94
N ARG A 166 3.56 -0.11 13.18
CA ARG A 166 3.55 -1.48 13.73
C ARG A 166 4.89 -1.83 14.38
N VAL A 167 6.00 -1.43 13.76
CA VAL A 167 7.35 -1.64 14.31
C VAL A 167 7.54 -0.85 15.62
N PHE A 168 7.18 0.44 15.64
CA PHE A 168 7.29 1.26 16.87
C PHE A 168 6.35 0.81 17.97
N PHE A 169 5.12 0.41 17.63
CA PHE A 169 4.16 -0.11 18.59
C PHE A 169 4.63 -1.44 19.18
N ALA A 170 5.15 -2.36 18.36
CA ALA A 170 5.73 -3.61 18.83
C ALA A 170 6.94 -3.35 19.74
N ALA A 171 7.83 -2.42 19.36
CA ALA A 171 8.96 -2.02 20.19
C ALA A 171 8.52 -1.41 21.53
N GLY A 172 7.51 -0.53 21.51
CA GLY A 172 6.92 0.07 22.71
C GLY A 172 6.17 -0.92 23.61
N ALA A 173 5.47 -1.90 23.05
CA ALA A 173 4.82 -2.96 23.81
C ALA A 173 5.85 -3.85 24.52
N LEU A 174 6.93 -4.23 23.82
CA LEU A 174 8.06 -4.95 24.40
C LEU A 174 8.74 -4.16 25.53
N TYR A 175 8.80 -2.82 25.44
CA TYR A 175 9.28 -1.96 26.53
C TYR A 175 8.45 -2.10 27.79
N VAL A 176 7.12 -1.98 27.67
CA VAL A 176 6.21 -2.04 28.82
C VAL A 176 6.27 -3.40 29.51
N ILE A 177 6.37 -4.48 28.72
CA ILE A 177 6.29 -5.85 29.23
C ILE A 177 7.59 -6.27 29.93
N ASN A 178 8.76 -5.94 29.36
CA ASN A 178 10.02 -6.57 29.79
C ASN A 178 11.00 -5.64 30.51
N GLY A 179 10.77 -4.33 30.55
CA GLY A 179 11.78 -3.36 31.04
C GLY A 179 13.10 -3.34 30.23
N LEU A 180 13.27 -4.26 29.26
CA LEU A 180 14.43 -4.44 28.37
C LEU A 180 14.74 -3.22 27.50
N PHE A 181 13.82 -2.28 27.37
CA PHE A 181 14.13 -1.02 26.68
C PHE A 181 14.87 -0.04 27.59
N ALA A 182 14.87 -0.19 28.92
CA ALA A 182 15.74 0.60 29.78
C ALA A 182 17.23 0.39 29.41
N THR A 183 17.62 -0.83 29.01
CA THR A 183 18.95 -1.15 28.47
C THR A 183 19.13 -0.74 27.00
N ALA A 184 18.08 -0.71 26.18
CA ALA A 184 18.16 -0.10 24.84
C ALA A 184 18.29 1.44 24.90
N PHE A 185 17.78 2.09 25.95
CA PHE A 185 18.00 3.50 26.26
C PHE A 185 19.43 3.77 26.77
N TYR A 186 20.13 2.75 27.30
CA TYR A 186 21.58 2.82 27.53
C TYR A 186 22.39 2.86 26.22
N LEU A 187 21.86 2.36 25.08
CA LEU A 187 22.44 2.61 23.75
C LEU A 187 22.25 4.07 23.28
N GLY A 188 21.52 4.88 24.05
CA GLY A 188 21.64 6.33 24.07
C GLY A 188 21.11 7.08 22.85
N PRO A 189 21.58 8.32 22.65
CA PRO A 189 21.24 9.20 21.53
C PRO A 189 21.43 8.59 20.13
N ALA A 190 22.33 7.61 19.99
CA ALA A 190 22.62 6.97 18.71
C ALA A 190 21.44 6.15 18.17
N MET A 191 20.80 5.33 19.00
CA MET A 191 19.64 4.52 18.56
C MET A 191 18.44 5.38 18.20
N VAL A 192 18.20 6.45 18.96
CA VAL A 192 17.14 7.44 18.65
C VAL A 192 17.42 8.10 17.30
N THR A 193 18.67 8.48 17.06
CA THR A 193 19.10 9.07 15.78
C THR A 193 18.86 8.11 14.63
N ILE A 194 19.36 6.87 14.72
CA ILE A 194 19.19 5.86 13.67
C ILE A 194 17.70 5.61 13.40
N GLY A 195 16.89 5.41 14.45
CA GLY A 195 15.45 5.19 14.31
C GLY A 195 14.74 6.36 13.63
N ALA A 196 15.04 7.60 14.04
CA ALA A 196 14.46 8.81 13.45
C ALA A 196 14.86 9.01 11.98
N VAL A 197 16.12 8.78 11.64
CA VAL A 197 16.63 8.89 10.26
C VAL A 197 15.99 7.82 9.39
N MET A 198 16.02 6.56 9.81
CA MET A 198 15.44 5.44 9.05
C MET A 198 13.94 5.64 8.82
N TYR A 199 13.22 6.13 9.84
CA TYR A 199 11.81 6.49 9.72
C TYR A 199 11.56 7.60 8.70
N THR A 200 12.34 8.66 8.77
CA THR A 200 12.21 9.82 7.88
C THR A 200 12.46 9.39 6.44
N VAL A 201 13.55 8.66 6.19
CA VAL A 201 13.89 8.12 4.86
C VAL A 201 12.79 7.17 4.36
N TYR A 202 12.24 6.32 5.24
CA TYR A 202 11.12 5.44 4.89
C TYR A 202 9.88 6.22 4.40
N PHE A 203 9.50 7.29 5.11
CA PHE A 203 8.34 8.09 4.71
C PHE A 203 8.60 8.94 3.47
N LEU A 204 9.81 9.47 3.29
CA LEU A 204 10.18 10.14 2.04
C LEU A 204 10.09 9.18 0.84
N ALA A 205 10.56 7.94 0.99
CA ALA A 205 10.40 6.90 -0.03
C ALA A 205 8.92 6.56 -0.28
N TYR A 206 8.10 6.51 0.77
CA TYR A 206 6.65 6.32 0.66
C TYR A 206 5.95 7.46 -0.09
N PHE A 207 6.31 8.72 0.21
CA PHE A 207 5.76 9.89 -0.49
C PHE A 207 6.14 9.90 -1.96
N LYS A 208 7.39 9.56 -2.29
CA LYS A 208 7.85 9.42 -3.67
C LYS A 208 7.04 8.36 -4.41
N LEU A 209 6.85 7.18 -3.81
CA LEU A 209 6.00 6.13 -4.37
C LEU A 209 4.54 6.58 -4.55
N SER A 210 3.97 7.28 -3.56
CA SER A 210 2.60 7.78 -3.65
C SER A 210 2.43 8.80 -4.78
N LYS A 211 3.40 9.69 -4.96
CA LYS A 211 3.40 10.67 -6.06
C LYS A 211 3.47 9.99 -7.43
N ASP A 212 4.32 8.99 -7.58
CA ASP A 212 4.46 8.26 -8.84
C ASP A 212 3.19 7.47 -9.18
N GLU A 213 2.56 6.82 -8.20
CA GLU A 213 1.29 6.12 -8.41
C GLU A 213 0.16 7.08 -8.80
N ILE A 214 0.07 8.26 -8.18
CA ILE A 214 -0.91 9.28 -8.58
C ILE A 214 -0.62 9.76 -10.01
N LYS A 215 0.65 9.99 -10.37
CA LYS A 215 1.04 10.39 -11.72
C LYS A 215 0.66 9.37 -12.78
N VAL A 216 0.88 8.08 -12.51
CA VAL A 216 0.48 6.99 -13.43
C VAL A 216 -1.03 6.97 -13.63
N ARG A 217 -1.83 7.24 -12.59
CA ARG A 217 -3.29 7.31 -12.71
C ARG A 217 -3.79 8.51 -13.49
N MET A 218 -3.09 9.64 -13.49
CA MET A 218 -3.49 10.84 -14.25
C MET A 218 -3.26 10.72 -15.78
N ILE A 219 -2.48 9.74 -16.23
CA ILE A 219 -2.17 9.53 -17.65
C ILE A 219 -3.19 8.57 -18.32
N LYS A 220 -3.88 7.77 -17.52
CA LYS A 220 -4.95 6.87 -17.99
C LYS A 220 -6.27 7.61 -18.05
#